data_AF-A0A1A6H655-F1
#
_entry.id   AF-A0A1A6H655-F1
#
_cell.length_a   1.000
_cell.length_b   1.000
_cell.length_c   1.000
_cell.angle_alpha   90.00
_cell.angle_beta   90.00
_cell.angle_gamma   90.00
#
_symmetry.space_group_name_H-M   'P 1'
#
loop_
_entity.id
_entity.type
_entity.pdbx_description
1 polymer ?
#
loop_
_entity_poly.entity_id
_entity_poly.type
_entity_poly.pdbx_seq_one_letter_code
_entity_poly.pdbx_strand_id
1 'polypeptide(L)'
;ISMGQMLQDFGKFLGMFLLVLFSFTIGLTQLYDKGYTPKEQKDCVGIFCEQQSNDTFHSFIGTCFALFWYIFSLAHVAIFVTRFSYGEELQSFVGAVIVGTYNVVVVIVLTKLLVAMLHKSFQLIANHEDKEWKFARAKLWLSYFDDKCTLPPPFNIIPSPKTICYMISSLSKWVCSHTSKGKVKRQNSLK
;
A
#
# COMPACT_ATOMS: atom_id res chain seq x y z
N ILE A 1 -3.16 12.52 10.42
CA ILE A 1 -4.46 11.88 10.72
C ILE A 1 -5.36 12.02 9.51
N SER A 2 -5.63 13.25 9.06
CA SER A 2 -6.06 13.63 7.70
C SER A 2 -5.66 12.66 6.54
N MET A 3 -4.36 12.43 6.28
CA MET A 3 -3.90 11.52 5.21
C MET A 3 -4.38 10.06 5.35
N GLY A 4 -4.50 9.55 6.58
CA GLY A 4 -4.93 8.17 6.83
C GLY A 4 -6.41 7.94 6.52
N GLN A 5 -7.25 8.95 6.76
CA GLN A 5 -8.68 8.90 6.43
C GLN A 5 -8.89 8.92 4.92
N MET A 6 -8.13 9.75 4.17
CA MET A 6 -8.16 9.71 2.70
C MET A 6 -7.72 8.35 2.15
N LEU A 7 -6.70 7.74 2.76
CA LEU A 7 -6.19 6.44 2.34
C LEU A 7 -7.23 5.31 2.50
N GLN A 8 -8.07 5.40 3.53
CA GLN A 8 -9.16 4.44 3.74
C GLN A 8 -10.23 4.54 2.64
N ASP A 9 -10.62 5.76 2.26
CA ASP A 9 -11.58 5.97 1.17
C ASP A 9 -10.99 5.60 -0.20
N PHE A 10 -9.70 5.89 -0.40
CA PHE A 10 -8.94 5.42 -1.55
C PHE A 10 -8.88 3.88 -1.61
N GLY A 11 -8.68 3.21 -0.48
CA GLY A 11 -8.67 1.75 -0.41
C GLY A 11 -10.00 1.11 -0.84
N LYS A 12 -11.14 1.71 -0.49
CA LYS A 12 -12.46 1.25 -0.95
C LYS A 12 -12.60 1.37 -2.47
N PHE A 13 -12.13 2.48 -3.04
CA PHE A 13 -12.10 2.68 -4.48
C PHE A 13 -11.19 1.66 -5.17
N LEU A 14 -9.99 1.41 -4.62
CA LEU A 14 -9.05 0.43 -5.13
C LEU A 14 -9.67 -0.97 -5.17
N GLY A 15 -10.45 -1.34 -4.15
CA GLY A 15 -11.20 -2.60 -4.15
C GLY A 15 -12.17 -2.73 -5.33
N MET A 16 -12.99 -1.69 -5.59
CA MET A 16 -13.88 -1.68 -6.76
C MET A 16 -13.11 -1.76 -8.08
N PHE A 17 -12.00 -1.04 -8.19
CA PHE A 17 -11.13 -1.08 -9.36
C PHE A 17 -10.56 -2.49 -9.61
N LEU A 18 -10.08 -3.17 -8.57
CA LEU A 18 -9.54 -4.54 -8.70
C LEU A 18 -10.62 -5.55 -9.10
N LEU A 19 -11.86 -5.38 -8.61
CA LEU A 19 -12.98 -6.23 -9.03
C LEU A 19 -13.27 -6.10 -10.52
N VAL A 20 -13.27 -4.88 -11.05
CA VAL A 20 -13.42 -4.63 -12.49
C VAL A 20 -12.24 -5.23 -13.25
N LEU A 21 -11.00 -4.96 -12.81
CA LEU A 21 -9.80 -5.51 -13.43
C LEU A 21 -9.89 -7.04 -13.56
N PHE A 22 -10.16 -7.76 -12.46
CA PHE A 22 -10.24 -9.22 -12.48
C PHE A 22 -11.39 -9.75 -13.34
N SER A 23 -12.55 -9.09 -13.34
CA SER A 23 -13.68 -9.49 -14.19
C SER A 23 -13.32 -9.45 -15.68
N PHE A 24 -12.67 -8.37 -16.11
CA PHE A 24 -12.22 -8.22 -17.51
C PHE A 24 -11.04 -9.12 -17.84
N THR A 25 -10.11 -9.35 -16.88
CA THR A 25 -9.03 -10.33 -17.05
C THR A 25 -9.60 -11.71 -17.34
N ILE A 26 -10.54 -12.20 -16.54
CA ILE A 26 -11.15 -13.52 -16.75
C ILE A 26 -11.84 -13.59 -18.12
N GLY A 27 -12.58 -12.55 -18.51
CA GLY A 27 -13.25 -12.48 -19.80
C GLY A 27 -12.29 -12.56 -20.99
N LEU A 28 -11.16 -11.85 -20.94
CA LEU A 28 -10.15 -11.88 -22.00
C LEU A 28 -9.35 -13.18 -21.99
N THR A 29 -8.95 -13.68 -20.82
CA THR A 29 -8.25 -14.96 -20.72
C THR A 29 -9.11 -16.08 -21.32
N GLN A 30 -10.40 -16.16 -20.99
CA GLN A 30 -11.29 -17.15 -21.61
C GLN A 30 -11.49 -16.98 -23.12
N LEU A 31 -11.48 -15.75 -23.62
CA LEU A 31 -11.59 -15.48 -25.06
C LEU A 31 -10.36 -15.96 -25.84
N TYR A 32 -9.16 -15.81 -25.26
CA TYR A 32 -7.89 -16.17 -25.91
C TYR A 32 -7.33 -17.55 -25.52
N ASP A 33 -7.91 -18.24 -24.51
CA ASP A 33 -7.52 -19.58 -24.05
C ASP A 33 -7.60 -20.64 -25.17
N LYS A 34 -8.69 -20.60 -25.96
CA LYS A 34 -8.99 -21.64 -26.97
C LYS A 34 -8.25 -21.51 -28.29
N GLY A 35 -7.70 -20.33 -28.59
CA GLY A 35 -7.02 -20.02 -29.86
C GLY A 35 -5.50 -20.18 -29.80
N TYR A 36 -4.94 -20.58 -28.65
CA TYR A 36 -3.49 -20.67 -28.48
C TYR A 36 -2.93 -21.91 -29.19
N THR A 37 -2.29 -21.68 -30.33
CA THR A 37 -1.37 -22.63 -30.95
C THR A 37 0.05 -22.16 -30.63
N PRO A 38 0.93 -23.00 -30.06
CA PRO A 38 2.30 -22.61 -29.81
C PRO A 38 2.99 -22.36 -31.15
N LYS A 39 3.10 -21.08 -31.55
CA LYS A 39 3.93 -20.70 -32.69
C LYS A 39 5.39 -20.75 -32.23
N GLU A 40 6.22 -21.45 -33.00
CA GLU A 40 7.64 -21.60 -32.70
C GLU A 40 8.30 -20.25 -32.39
N GLN A 41 8.93 -20.23 -31.21
CA GLN A 41 10.04 -19.37 -30.77
C GLN A 41 10.03 -17.92 -31.25
N LYS A 42 9.35 -17.05 -30.48
CA LYS A 42 9.63 -15.61 -30.48
C LYS A 42 10.53 -15.28 -29.28
N ASP A 43 11.64 -14.59 -29.55
CA ASP A 43 12.65 -14.19 -28.54
C ASP A 43 12.14 -13.23 -27.46
N CYS A 44 10.90 -12.71 -27.59
CA CYS A 44 10.31 -11.82 -26.62
C CYS A 44 8.84 -12.18 -26.39
N VAL A 45 8.49 -12.46 -25.13
CA VAL A 45 7.13 -12.79 -24.68
C VAL A 45 6.67 -11.74 -23.66
N GLY A 46 5.57 -11.05 -23.95
CA GLY A 46 4.93 -10.11 -23.03
C GLY A 46 4.64 -8.73 -23.62
N ILE A 47 4.21 -7.82 -22.73
CA ILE A 47 3.68 -6.49 -23.06
C ILE A 47 4.80 -5.52 -23.46
N PHE A 48 6.04 -5.79 -23.07
CA PHE A 48 7.21 -4.92 -23.27
C PHE A 48 7.97 -5.20 -24.57
N CYS A 49 7.46 -6.09 -25.42
CA CYS A 49 8.09 -6.48 -26.67
C CYS A 49 7.72 -5.53 -27.82
N GLU A 50 8.67 -5.26 -28.72
CA GLU A 50 8.47 -4.41 -29.90
C GLU A 50 7.38 -4.96 -30.84
N GLN A 51 7.26 -6.30 -30.93
CA GLN A 51 6.10 -6.97 -31.52
C GLN A 51 5.21 -7.55 -30.42
N GLN A 52 4.15 -6.82 -30.11
CA GLN A 52 3.16 -7.25 -29.13
C GLN A 52 2.31 -8.40 -29.70
N SER A 53 2.41 -9.60 -29.11
CA SER A 53 1.64 -10.77 -29.53
C SER A 53 0.44 -11.05 -28.63
N ASN A 54 -0.61 -11.62 -29.21
CA ASN A 54 -1.83 -12.04 -28.52
C ASN A 54 -1.57 -13.09 -27.42
N ASP A 55 -0.38 -13.71 -27.39
CA ASP A 55 0.04 -14.71 -26.40
C ASP A 55 0.02 -14.16 -24.96
N THR A 56 0.12 -12.84 -24.80
CA THR A 56 0.02 -12.16 -23.49
C THR A 56 -1.33 -12.42 -22.82
N PHE A 57 -2.41 -12.61 -23.60
CA PHE A 57 -3.77 -12.75 -23.08
C PHE A 57 -4.14 -14.19 -22.68
N HIS A 58 -3.31 -15.18 -23.03
CA HIS A 58 -3.54 -16.57 -22.62
C HIS A 58 -3.28 -16.79 -21.12
N SER A 59 -2.34 -16.05 -20.53
CA SER A 59 -2.08 -16.11 -19.08
C SER A 59 -2.95 -15.11 -18.33
N PHE A 60 -3.59 -15.56 -17.25
CA PHE A 60 -4.33 -14.68 -16.34
C PHE A 60 -3.45 -13.55 -15.79
N ILE A 61 -2.22 -13.87 -15.40
CA ILE A 61 -1.27 -12.89 -14.86
C ILE A 61 -0.79 -11.94 -15.96
N GLY A 62 -0.47 -12.47 -17.15
CA GLY A 62 -0.11 -11.65 -18.31
C GLY A 62 -1.22 -10.65 -18.69
N THR A 63 -2.46 -11.13 -18.70
CA THR A 63 -3.66 -10.30 -18.95
C THR A 63 -3.85 -9.24 -17.88
N CYS A 64 -3.71 -9.58 -16.59
CA CYS A 64 -3.79 -8.61 -15.49
C CYS A 64 -2.75 -7.49 -15.65
N PHE A 65 -1.50 -7.83 -15.92
CA PHE A 65 -0.45 -6.84 -16.14
C PHE A 65 -0.73 -5.99 -17.39
N ALA A 66 -1.24 -6.59 -18.47
CA ALA A 66 -1.57 -5.87 -19.69
C ALA A 66 -2.67 -4.83 -19.45
N LEU A 67 -3.77 -5.26 -18.81
CA LEU A 67 -4.88 -4.38 -18.44
C LEU A 67 -4.48 -3.28 -17.46
N PHE A 68 -3.57 -3.56 -16.53
CA PHE A 68 -3.02 -2.54 -15.63
C PHE A 68 -2.25 -1.46 -16.40
N TRP A 69 -1.35 -1.85 -17.31
CA TRP A 69 -0.56 -0.90 -18.10
C TRP A 69 -1.39 -0.15 -19.15
N TYR A 70 -2.51 -0.72 -19.61
CA TYR A 70 -3.45 -0.04 -20.50
C TYR A 70 -4.06 1.23 -19.88
N ILE A 71 -4.20 1.30 -18.55
CA ILE A 71 -4.75 2.46 -17.85
C ILE A 71 -3.88 3.70 -18.06
N PHE A 72 -2.56 3.51 -18.06
CA PHE A 72 -1.59 4.58 -18.30
C PHE A 72 -1.40 4.89 -19.79
N SER A 73 -2.20 4.25 -20.67
CA SER A 73 -2.07 4.34 -22.12
C SER A 73 -0.68 3.96 -22.64
N LEU A 74 0.11 3.21 -21.84
CA LEU A 74 1.47 2.78 -22.18
C LEU A 74 1.48 1.57 -23.12
N ALA A 75 0.42 0.76 -23.12
CA ALA A 75 0.20 -0.27 -24.13
C ALA A 75 -0.52 0.37 -25.32
N HIS A 76 0.26 0.79 -26.31
CA HIS A 76 -0.24 1.41 -27.52
C HIS A 76 -1.24 0.48 -28.23
N VAL A 77 -2.22 1.09 -28.90
CA VAL A 77 -3.29 0.51 -29.76
C VAL A 77 -2.77 -0.46 -30.87
N ALA A 78 -1.46 -0.69 -30.92
CA ALA A 78 -0.77 -1.50 -31.91
C ALA A 78 -1.16 -2.99 -31.90
N ILE A 79 -1.58 -3.57 -30.76
CA ILE A 79 -2.11 -4.95 -30.74
C ILE A 79 -3.33 -5.10 -31.66
N PHE A 80 -4.24 -4.13 -31.65
CA PHE A 80 -5.53 -4.27 -32.33
C PHE A 80 -5.47 -3.93 -33.82
N VAL A 81 -4.58 -3.01 -34.22
CA VAL A 81 -4.52 -2.53 -35.62
C VAL A 81 -3.58 -3.37 -36.49
N THR A 82 -2.59 -4.08 -35.92
CA THR A 82 -1.50 -4.63 -36.75
C THR A 82 -1.57 -6.12 -37.10
N ARG A 83 -2.57 -6.90 -36.64
CA ARG A 83 -2.64 -8.33 -36.97
C ARG A 83 -4.07 -8.82 -37.25
N PHE A 84 -4.65 -8.34 -38.34
CA PHE A 84 -5.68 -9.08 -39.08
C PHE A 84 -5.02 -10.31 -39.71
N SER A 85 -4.99 -11.44 -38.99
CA SER A 85 -4.74 -12.74 -39.61
C SER A 85 -6.10 -13.30 -40.01
N TYR A 86 -6.28 -13.56 -41.31
CA TYR A 86 -7.51 -13.88 -42.05
C TYR A 86 -8.35 -15.10 -41.57
N GLY A 87 -8.08 -15.66 -40.38
CA GLY A 87 -8.78 -16.85 -39.84
C GLY A 87 -9.81 -16.57 -38.74
N GLU A 88 -9.69 -15.47 -37.97
CA GLU A 88 -10.51 -15.24 -36.76
C GLU A 88 -10.91 -13.76 -36.57
N GLU A 89 -11.54 -13.17 -37.58
CA GLU A 89 -11.95 -11.75 -37.54
C GLU A 89 -12.90 -11.45 -36.36
N LEU A 90 -13.81 -12.37 -36.02
CA LEU A 90 -14.77 -12.19 -34.93
C LEU A 90 -14.11 -12.16 -33.55
N GLN A 91 -13.12 -13.02 -33.29
CA GLN A 91 -12.44 -13.06 -31.99
C GLN A 91 -11.63 -11.80 -31.75
N SER A 92 -10.91 -11.33 -32.77
CA SER A 92 -10.16 -10.07 -32.71
C SER A 92 -11.09 -8.87 -32.48
N PHE A 93 -12.23 -8.83 -33.20
CA PHE A 93 -13.23 -7.77 -33.02
C PHE A 93 -13.82 -7.77 -31.60
N VAL A 94 -14.23 -8.93 -31.09
CA VAL A 94 -14.77 -9.05 -29.73
C VAL A 94 -13.73 -8.66 -28.68
N GLY A 95 -12.47 -9.09 -28.85
CA GLY A 95 -11.37 -8.68 -27.97
C GLY A 95 -11.15 -7.16 -27.95
N ALA A 96 -11.20 -6.52 -29.13
CA ALA A 96 -11.11 -5.06 -29.26
C ALA A 96 -12.26 -4.35 -28.55
N VAL A 97 -13.49 -4.85 -28.70
CA VAL A 97 -14.68 -4.28 -28.02
C VAL A 97 -14.57 -4.42 -26.50
N ILE A 98 -14.13 -5.58 -25.99
CA ILE A 98 -13.97 -5.81 -24.54
C ILE A 98 -12.89 -4.87 -23.97
N VAL A 99 -11.73 -4.76 -24.62
CA VAL A 99 -10.66 -3.87 -24.16
C VAL A 99 -11.03 -2.39 -24.33
N GLY A 100 -11.74 -2.03 -25.39
CA GLY A 100 -12.27 -0.68 -25.58
C GLY A 100 -13.25 -0.30 -24.47
N THR A 101 -14.17 -1.20 -24.15
CA THR A 101 -15.15 -1.01 -23.07
C THR A 101 -14.45 -0.93 -21.70
N TYR A 102 -13.46 -1.78 -21.44
CA TYR A 102 -12.63 -1.72 -20.24
C TYR A 102 -11.97 -0.35 -20.09
N ASN A 103 -11.36 0.19 -21.15
CA ASN A 103 -10.74 1.51 -21.11
C ASN A 103 -11.77 2.62 -20.84
N VAL A 104 -12.96 2.57 -21.44
CA VAL A 104 -14.02 3.55 -21.14
C VAL A 104 -14.43 3.48 -19.66
N VAL A 105 -14.67 2.27 -19.13
CA VAL A 105 -15.08 2.10 -17.73
C VAL A 105 -13.97 2.53 -16.77
N VAL A 106 -12.73 2.11 -16.99
CA VAL A 106 -11.63 2.36 -16.07
C VAL A 106 -11.06 3.77 -16.21
N VAL A 107 -10.70 4.19 -17.43
CA VAL A 107 -10.06 5.48 -17.66
C VAL A 107 -11.06 6.62 -17.52
N ILE A 108 -12.28 6.48 -18.01
CA ILE A 108 -13.26 7.57 -17.98
C ILE A 108 -14.08 7.52 -16.69
N VAL A 109 -14.80 6.42 -16.43
CA VAL A 109 -15.76 6.39 -15.31
C VAL A 109 -15.02 6.31 -13.97
N LEU A 110 -14.18 5.29 -13.76
CA LEU A 110 -13.51 5.09 -12.47
C LEU A 110 -12.54 6.23 -12.13
N THR A 111 -11.76 6.75 -13.07
CA THR A 111 -10.88 7.91 -12.80
C THR A 111 -11.68 9.14 -12.38
N LYS A 112 -12.82 9.43 -13.01
CA LYS A 112 -13.65 10.58 -12.63
C LYS A 112 -14.28 10.40 -11.26
N LEU A 113 -14.68 9.18 -10.91
CA LEU A 113 -15.16 8.85 -9.57
C LEU A 113 -14.03 8.96 -8.53
N LEU A 114 -12.80 8.53 -8.84
CA LEU A 114 -11.64 8.69 -7.96
C LEU A 114 -11.36 10.15 -7.66
N VAL A 115 -11.30 11.00 -8.70
CA VAL A 115 -11.07 12.43 -8.54
C VAL A 115 -12.18 13.07 -7.70
N ALA A 116 -13.44 12.69 -7.94
CA ALA A 116 -14.57 13.19 -7.16
C ALA A 116 -14.49 12.75 -5.67
N MET A 117 -14.13 11.49 -5.41
CA MET A 117 -13.94 10.98 -4.05
C MET A 117 -12.78 11.68 -3.34
N LEU A 118 -11.62 11.80 -3.99
CA LEU A 118 -10.46 12.50 -3.44
C LEU A 118 -10.77 13.97 -3.14
N HIS A 119 -11.47 14.65 -4.05
CA HIS A 119 -11.88 16.04 -3.84
C HIS A 119 -12.83 16.16 -2.63
N LYS A 120 -13.82 15.27 -2.54
CA LYS A 120 -14.76 15.25 -1.41
C LYS A 120 -14.05 14.98 -0.08
N SER A 121 -13.17 13.98 -0.03
CA SER A 121 -12.41 13.65 1.19
C SER A 121 -11.46 14.80 1.55
N PHE A 122 -10.84 15.46 0.56
CA PHE A 122 -10.00 16.64 0.79
C PHE A 122 -10.80 17.81 1.38
N GLN A 123 -11.97 18.14 0.83
CA GLN A 123 -12.83 19.22 1.35
C GLN A 123 -13.30 18.95 2.78
N LEU A 124 -13.66 17.70 3.10
CA LEU A 124 -14.08 17.30 4.44
C LEU A 124 -12.96 17.47 5.49
N ILE A 125 -11.73 17.21 5.06
CA ILE A 125 -10.53 17.36 5.89
C ILE A 125 -10.14 18.83 6.04
N ALA A 126 -10.15 19.62 4.97
CA ALA A 126 -9.77 21.04 5.00
C ALA A 126 -10.59 21.85 6.04
N ASN A 127 -11.86 21.48 6.24
CA ASN A 127 -12.74 22.11 7.24
C ASN A 127 -12.34 21.86 8.70
N HIS A 128 -11.57 20.80 8.98
CA HIS A 128 -11.11 20.43 10.32
C HIS A 128 -9.58 20.42 10.47
N GLU A 129 -8.86 20.66 9.37
CA GLU A 129 -7.41 20.55 9.27
C GLU A 129 -6.71 21.41 10.31
N ASP A 130 -7.18 22.62 10.51
CA ASP A 130 -6.56 23.59 11.40
C ASP A 130 -6.61 23.15 12.88
N LYS A 131 -7.67 22.41 13.28
CA LYS A 131 -7.81 21.82 14.61
C LYS A 131 -6.99 20.54 14.75
N GLU A 132 -7.05 19.65 13.75
CA GLU A 132 -6.27 18.40 13.76
C GLU A 132 -4.76 18.65 13.73
N TRP A 133 -4.31 19.62 12.93
CA TRP A 133 -2.93 20.05 12.86
C TRP A 133 -2.47 20.62 14.20
N LYS A 134 -3.24 21.53 14.81
CA LYS A 134 -2.91 22.09 16.14
C LYS A 134 -2.90 21.01 17.22
N PHE A 135 -3.81 20.03 17.16
CA PHE A 135 -3.83 18.89 18.09
C PHE A 135 -2.62 17.97 17.90
N ALA A 136 -2.28 17.60 16.66
CA ALA A 136 -1.10 16.80 16.35
C ALA A 136 0.19 17.53 16.76
N ARG A 137 0.24 18.84 16.53
CA ARG A 137 1.32 19.70 17.00
C ARG A 137 1.40 19.68 18.52
N ALA A 138 0.30 19.94 19.24
CA ALA A 138 0.29 19.89 20.70
C ALA A 138 0.72 18.51 21.24
N LYS A 139 0.31 17.41 20.60
CA LYS A 139 0.73 16.05 20.97
C LYS A 139 2.22 15.81 20.75
N LEU A 140 2.78 16.33 19.65
CA LEU A 140 4.22 16.30 19.40
C LEU A 140 4.96 17.09 20.49
N TRP A 141 4.53 18.33 20.77
CA TRP A 141 5.12 19.15 21.82
C TRP A 141 5.03 18.46 23.19
N LEU A 142 3.90 17.82 23.52
CA LEU A 142 3.73 17.04 24.74
C LEU A 142 4.72 15.87 24.82
N SER A 143 5.02 15.21 23.69
CA SER A 143 6.05 14.15 23.65
C SER A 143 7.47 14.66 23.89
N TYR A 144 7.73 15.95 23.69
CA TYR A 144 8.99 16.60 24.06
C TYR A 144 9.00 17.12 25.51
N PHE A 145 7.84 17.47 26.06
CA PHE A 145 7.71 17.93 27.45
C PHE A 145 7.74 16.78 28.47
N ASP A 146 7.40 15.56 28.06
CA ASP A 146 7.51 14.39 28.93
C ASP A 146 9.00 14.08 29.16
N ASP A 147 9.51 14.35 30.37
CA ASP A 147 10.92 14.35 30.84
C ASP A 147 11.70 13.03 30.65
N LYS A 148 11.19 12.06 29.88
CA LYS A 148 11.76 10.71 29.72
C LYS A 148 12.92 10.65 28.72
N CYS A 149 13.15 11.70 27.93
CA CYS A 149 14.23 11.77 26.95
C CYS A 149 14.94 13.14 27.02
N THR A 150 15.71 13.37 28.09
CA THR A 150 16.52 14.60 28.25
C THR A 150 17.66 14.74 27.22
N LEU A 151 17.90 13.72 26.39
CA LEU A 151 19.00 13.67 25.41
C LEU A 151 18.46 13.26 24.03
N PRO A 152 18.73 14.04 22.96
CA PRO A 152 18.34 13.65 21.60
C PRO A 152 19.09 12.37 21.18
N PRO A 153 18.50 11.47 20.38
CA PRO A 153 19.25 10.38 19.74
C PRO A 153 20.44 10.95 18.95
N PRO A 154 21.68 10.42 19.07
CA PRO A 154 22.09 9.14 19.65
C PRO A 154 22.47 9.17 21.16
N PHE A 155 22.41 10.33 21.83
CA PHE A 155 22.90 10.51 23.20
C PHE A 155 22.00 9.90 24.30
N ASN A 156 20.82 9.39 23.93
CA ASN A 156 19.90 8.66 24.79
C ASN A 156 20.41 7.26 25.24
N ILE A 157 21.57 6.83 24.73
CA ILE A 157 22.19 5.52 25.07
C ILE A 157 23.02 5.62 26.36
N ILE A 158 23.53 6.80 26.71
CA ILE A 158 24.32 6.99 27.93
C ILE A 158 23.36 7.19 29.09
N PRO A 159 23.24 6.23 30.03
CA PRO A 159 22.37 6.39 31.19
C PRO A 159 22.79 7.65 31.95
N SER A 160 21.84 8.54 32.23
CA SER A 160 22.15 9.79 32.92
C SER A 160 22.85 9.48 34.26
N PRO A 161 23.83 10.31 34.70
CA PRO A 161 24.52 10.10 35.97
C PRO A 161 23.55 9.96 37.16
N LYS A 162 22.40 10.65 37.10
CA LYS A 162 21.32 10.51 38.09
C LYS A 162 20.72 9.11 38.10
N THR A 163 20.43 8.52 36.93
CA THR A 163 19.91 7.14 36.81
C THR A 163 20.88 6.12 37.41
N ILE A 164 22.19 6.30 37.17
CA ILE A 164 23.24 5.42 37.73
C ILE A 164 23.26 5.53 39.27
N CYS A 165 23.24 6.75 39.82
CA CYS A 165 23.18 6.95 41.28
C CYS A 165 21.94 6.31 41.92
N TYR A 166 20.77 6.45 41.30
CA TYR A 166 19.54 5.81 41.78
C TYR A 166 19.64 4.29 41.74
N MET A 167 20.14 3.70 40.65
CA MET A 167 20.35 2.25 40.55
C MET A 167 21.30 1.72 41.62
N ILE A 168 22.44 2.38 41.85
CA ILE A 168 23.39 1.99 42.90
C ILE A 168 22.76 2.08 44.28
N SER A 169 21.97 3.12 44.56
CA SER A 169 21.27 3.27 45.84
C SER A 169 20.18 2.21 46.07
N SER A 170 19.49 1.78 45.00
CA SER A 170 18.50 0.71 45.05
C SER A 170 19.15 -0.66 45.21
N LEU A 171 20.28 -0.91 44.53
CA LEU A 171 21.07 -2.12 44.73
C LEU A 171 21.62 -2.19 46.16
N SER A 172 22.14 -1.09 46.71
CA SER A 172 22.69 -1.10 48.08
C SER A 172 21.60 -1.37 49.12
N LYS A 173 20.41 -0.78 48.96
CA LYS A 173 19.24 -1.09 49.81
C LYS A 173 18.78 -2.53 49.66
N TRP A 174 18.76 -3.07 48.44
CA TRP A 174 18.39 -4.46 48.18
C TRP A 174 19.38 -5.44 48.83
N VAL A 175 20.68 -5.22 48.66
CA VAL A 175 21.75 -6.04 49.27
C VAL A 175 21.74 -5.93 50.81
N CYS A 176 21.53 -4.73 51.37
CA CYS A 176 21.39 -4.55 52.81
C CYS A 176 20.13 -5.25 53.38
N SER A 177 19.06 -5.40 52.59
CA SER A 177 17.85 -6.13 53.00
C SER A 177 18.04 -7.65 53.05
N HIS A 178 19.03 -8.19 52.32
CA HIS A 178 19.37 -9.61 52.30
C HIS A 178 20.56 -9.99 53.20
N THR A 179 21.26 -9.01 53.76
CA THR A 179 22.28 -9.24 54.79
C THR A 179 21.65 -9.42 56.17
N SER A 180 22.21 -10.30 57.01
CA SER A 180 21.67 -10.69 58.33
C SER A 180 21.27 -9.50 59.24
N LYS A 181 21.98 -8.35 59.15
CA LYS A 181 21.67 -7.12 59.89
C LYS A 181 20.35 -6.43 59.48
N GLY A 182 19.91 -6.57 58.22
CA GLY A 182 18.63 -6.02 57.73
C GLY A 182 17.41 -6.80 58.21
N LYS A 183 17.55 -8.13 58.38
CA LYS A 183 16.50 -8.98 58.95
C LYS A 183 16.21 -8.64 60.42
N VAL A 184 17.24 -8.31 61.21
CA VAL A 184 17.08 -7.89 62.62
C VAL A 184 16.30 -6.58 62.75
N LYS A 185 16.53 -5.60 61.85
CA LYS A 185 15.82 -4.31 61.89
C LYS A 185 14.35 -4.43 61.47
N ARG A 186 14.00 -5.40 60.60
CA ARG A 186 12.61 -5.67 60.21
C ARG A 186 11.83 -6.42 61.29
N GLN A 187 12.50 -7.26 62.10
CA GLN A 187 11.90 -7.94 63.25
C GLN A 187 11.64 -7.00 64.44
N ASN A 188 12.48 -5.98 64.66
CA ASN A 188 12.29 -5.00 65.74
C ASN A 188 11.23 -3.92 65.44
N SER A 189 10.76 -3.80 64.20
CA SER A 189 9.70 -2.84 63.82
C SER A 189 8.29 -3.46 63.78
N LEU A 190 8.19 -4.76 64.05
CA LEU A 190 6.96 -5.56 64.12
C LEU A 190 6.66 -6.02 65.56
N LYS A 191 7.37 -5.47 66.54
CA LYS A 191 7.16 -5.70 67.96
C LYS A 191 6.74 -4.40 68.64
#